data_AF-A0AAE0T789-F1
#
_entry.id   AF-A0AAE0T789-F1
#
_cell.length_a   1.000
_cell.length_b   1.000
_cell.length_c   1.000
_cell.angle_alpha   90.00
_cell.angle_beta   90.00
_cell.angle_gamma   90.00
#
_symmetry.space_group_name_H-M   'P 1'
#
loop_
_entity.id
_entity.type
_entity.pdbx_description
1 polymer ?
#
loop_
_entity_poly.entity_id
_entity_poly.type
_entity_poly.pdbx_seq_one_letter_code
_entity_poly.pdbx_strand_id
1 'polypeptide(L)'
;MNTTNTLNVLFIGDIVGDSGLNIAVEMIPQLIMEYQIHFTIVNIENAKGGKGGSIEAVERLLEAGANVFTGGNHTWDNFAFHETLRTRSDTLRPINYPPGVYGRGMGVYNLPDQLGRIGVINLQGRMFMNQIECPFRKVDAALQKIQDVKYVIVDMHAEATAEKIAMAWYLDGRVSAILGTHSHVQTADFQIFPHGTAYCTDVGMTGPYNSVIGMVTKSAIDRFLYQTPHKYECANSDPRLCGAKESGLNKASEWFVGLFSTVVGCVIPFLAGVQLFLTFEPTTSAVVSVMNWMTVGSLSFQSVLSTPLAPDVLLVVTSLLFFACTGKSAQFPLFTWLPDAMAGPTPVSALIHAATMVTSGLFLTARLSPLFLQSPEVSFFVLNIGLLTAIFAAVVAFVQTDIKKVLAYSTVSQLGFMFMAVGVGATHLAIFHVVTHAFFKACFFLASGSVIHSLNGEQDVRKMGGLWREMPITAAAFFVASLSLAGIPLTAGFFSKDAIVVSLFASNYTLLYGIAVIVAGLTAAYSMKLFVLVFMGKPRSKDVLHAHESWVMTLPLVILALLAVFGGLIGLPETVTESSFIVDWLLKGSVFVNPNTHKLSHSSEWFLMGVSSIIAIIGVIIGYAIAKKRINTDRV
;
A
#
# COMPACT_ATOMS: atom_id res chain seq x y z
N MET A 1 31.82 -18.31 -21.43
CA MET A 1 31.27 -19.55 -20.82
C MET A 1 30.47 -19.09 -19.60
N ASN A 2 29.14 -19.11 -19.51
CA ASN A 2 28.05 -19.75 -20.25
C ASN A 2 26.93 -18.70 -20.44
N THR A 3 26.45 -18.49 -21.66
CA THR A 3 25.16 -17.82 -21.88
C THR A 3 24.08 -18.72 -21.32
N THR A 4 23.48 -18.36 -20.19
CA THR A 4 22.34 -19.08 -19.63
C THR A 4 21.13 -18.89 -20.54
N ASN A 5 20.80 -19.90 -21.35
CA ASN A 5 19.64 -19.94 -22.24
C ASN A 5 18.35 -19.68 -21.44
N THR A 6 17.81 -18.47 -21.57
CA THR A 6 16.64 -18.00 -20.83
C THR A 6 15.39 -18.14 -21.70
N LEU A 7 14.37 -18.84 -21.19
CA LEU A 7 13.09 -18.95 -21.88
C LEU A 7 12.27 -17.66 -21.66
N ASN A 8 11.70 -17.12 -22.74
CA ASN A 8 10.70 -16.06 -22.71
C ASN A 8 9.37 -16.60 -23.22
N VAL A 9 8.34 -16.58 -22.38
CA VAL A 9 6.98 -17.01 -22.72
C VAL A 9 6.06 -15.79 -22.74
N LEU A 10 5.23 -15.69 -23.77
CA LEU A 10 4.14 -14.73 -23.86
C LEU A 10 2.83 -15.46 -23.57
N PHE A 11 2.08 -15.01 -22.58
CA PHE A 11 0.74 -15.50 -22.31
C PHE A 11 -0.26 -14.36 -22.56
N ILE A 12 -1.24 -14.58 -23.43
CA ILE A 12 -2.28 -13.60 -23.75
C ILE A 12 -3.57 -14.06 -23.09
N GLY A 13 -4.15 -13.18 -22.28
CA GLY A 13 -5.41 -13.44 -21.58
C GLY A 13 -6.62 -13.42 -22.52
N ASP A 14 -7.82 -13.57 -21.97
CA ASP A 14 -9.02 -13.93 -22.73
C ASP A 14 -9.25 -13.05 -23.97
N ILE A 15 -9.13 -13.63 -25.17
CA ILE A 15 -9.49 -12.95 -26.42
C ILE A 15 -11.00 -12.86 -26.51
N VAL A 16 -11.52 -11.64 -26.64
CA VAL A 16 -12.97 -11.39 -26.72
C VAL A 16 -13.36 -10.77 -28.06
N GLY A 17 -14.09 -11.57 -28.85
CA GLY A 17 -14.67 -11.19 -30.14
C GLY A 17 -13.63 -10.84 -31.22
N ASP A 18 -14.14 -10.35 -32.36
CA ASP A 18 -13.29 -10.01 -33.51
C ASP A 18 -12.35 -8.83 -33.19
N SER A 19 -12.79 -7.90 -32.35
CA SER A 19 -11.97 -6.78 -31.88
C SER A 19 -10.71 -7.24 -31.15
N GLY A 20 -10.85 -8.18 -30.20
CA GLY A 20 -9.72 -8.79 -29.48
C GLY A 20 -8.84 -9.65 -30.39
N LEU A 21 -9.45 -10.41 -31.30
CA LEU A 21 -8.71 -11.25 -32.25
C LEU A 21 -7.85 -10.40 -33.20
N ASN A 22 -8.40 -9.30 -33.72
CA ASN A 22 -7.69 -8.42 -34.66
C ASN A 22 -6.46 -7.78 -34.02
N ILE A 23 -6.60 -7.21 -32.81
CA ILE A 23 -5.46 -6.60 -32.12
C ILE A 23 -4.41 -7.64 -31.70
N ALA A 24 -4.82 -8.85 -31.30
CA ALA A 24 -3.88 -9.93 -30.99
C ALA A 24 -3.07 -10.33 -32.23
N VAL A 25 -3.72 -10.55 -33.38
CA VAL A 25 -3.06 -10.92 -34.64
C VAL A 25 -2.08 -9.83 -35.10
N GLU A 26 -2.42 -8.56 -34.91
CA GLU A 26 -1.55 -7.44 -35.28
C GLU A 26 -0.32 -7.31 -34.36
N MET A 27 -0.52 -7.48 -33.05
CA MET A 27 0.51 -7.20 -32.05
C MET A 27 1.44 -8.39 -31.75
N ILE A 28 0.96 -9.64 -31.82
CA ILE A 28 1.77 -10.83 -31.48
C ILE A 28 3.11 -10.85 -32.25
N PRO A 29 3.17 -10.63 -33.59
CA PRO A 29 4.44 -10.64 -34.31
C PRO A 29 5.42 -9.57 -33.79
N GLN A 30 4.90 -8.38 -33.48
CA GLN A 30 5.69 -7.27 -32.94
C GLN A 30 6.25 -7.61 -31.56
N LEU A 31 5.41 -8.16 -30.69
CA LEU A 31 5.80 -8.59 -29.34
C LEU A 31 6.83 -9.72 -29.39
N ILE A 32 6.69 -10.68 -30.31
CA ILE A 32 7.66 -11.76 -30.50
C ILE A 32 9.04 -11.18 -30.83
N MET A 33 9.09 -10.24 -31.77
CA MET A 33 10.35 -9.59 -32.17
C MET A 33 10.92 -8.70 -31.07
N GLU A 34 10.11 -7.83 -30.47
CA GLU A 34 10.55 -6.87 -29.46
C GLU A 34 11.06 -7.57 -28.20
N TYR A 35 10.35 -8.60 -27.75
CA TYR A 35 10.63 -9.26 -26.48
C TYR A 35 11.37 -10.59 -26.60
N GLN A 36 11.76 -10.98 -27.83
CA GLN A 36 12.44 -12.23 -28.12
C GLN A 36 11.70 -13.42 -27.51
N ILE A 37 10.39 -13.51 -27.81
CA ILE A 37 9.50 -14.56 -27.28
C ILE A 37 9.78 -15.88 -28.00
N HIS A 38 9.93 -16.95 -27.22
CA HIS A 38 10.18 -18.29 -27.76
C HIS A 38 8.92 -19.15 -27.81
N PHE A 39 7.92 -18.83 -27.00
CA PHE A 39 6.67 -19.59 -26.91
C PHE A 39 5.50 -18.70 -26.51
N THR A 40 4.37 -18.83 -27.20
CA THR A 40 3.18 -17.99 -27.04
C THR A 40 1.96 -18.85 -26.74
N ILE A 41 1.28 -18.55 -25.62
CA ILE A 41 0.04 -19.20 -25.17
C ILE A 41 -1.08 -18.16 -25.22
N VAL A 42 -2.24 -18.53 -25.74
CA VAL A 42 -3.37 -17.60 -25.92
C VAL A 42 -4.67 -18.23 -25.45
N ASN A 43 -5.38 -17.56 -24.54
CA ASN A 43 -6.73 -18.01 -24.16
C ASN A 43 -7.77 -17.51 -25.18
N ILE A 44 -8.51 -18.44 -25.78
CA ILE A 44 -9.45 -18.18 -26.89
C ILE A 44 -10.90 -18.50 -26.56
N GLU A 45 -11.25 -18.68 -25.27
CA GLU A 45 -12.59 -19.16 -24.93
C GLU A 45 -13.73 -18.21 -25.31
N ASN A 46 -13.44 -16.93 -25.57
CA ASN A 46 -14.41 -15.91 -25.96
C ASN A 46 -14.15 -15.34 -27.37
N ALA A 47 -13.32 -16.02 -28.17
CA ALA A 47 -12.84 -15.46 -29.44
C ALA A 47 -13.96 -15.29 -30.49
N LYS A 48 -14.96 -16.18 -30.54
CA LYS A 48 -16.08 -16.09 -31.48
C LYS A 48 -17.32 -15.50 -30.81
N GLY A 49 -17.68 -14.28 -31.20
CA GLY A 49 -18.89 -13.62 -30.70
C GLY A 49 -18.93 -13.42 -29.17
N GLY A 50 -17.77 -13.50 -28.50
CA GLY A 50 -17.64 -13.36 -27.05
C GLY A 50 -17.98 -14.63 -26.27
N LYS A 51 -18.26 -15.75 -26.96
CA LYS A 51 -18.54 -17.06 -26.36
C LYS A 51 -18.16 -18.20 -27.31
N GLY A 52 -17.11 -18.92 -26.96
CA GLY A 52 -16.58 -20.06 -27.70
C GLY A 52 -15.42 -19.71 -28.62
N GLY A 53 -14.62 -20.73 -28.93
CA GLY A 53 -13.53 -20.64 -29.90
C GLY A 53 -14.03 -20.78 -31.35
N SER A 54 -13.13 -20.52 -32.31
CA SER A 54 -13.34 -20.85 -33.73
C SER A 54 -12.03 -21.32 -34.36
N ILE A 55 -12.15 -22.16 -35.40
CA ILE A 55 -10.98 -22.60 -36.17
C ILE A 55 -10.29 -21.41 -36.86
N GLU A 56 -11.08 -20.45 -37.34
CA GLU A 56 -10.61 -19.19 -37.92
C GLU A 56 -9.73 -18.40 -36.94
N ALA A 57 -10.13 -18.29 -35.67
CA ALA A 57 -9.33 -17.60 -34.66
C ALA A 57 -8.01 -18.32 -34.40
N VAL A 58 -8.04 -19.65 -34.29
CA VAL A 58 -6.85 -20.50 -34.11
C VAL A 58 -5.89 -20.33 -35.29
N GLU A 59 -6.36 -20.43 -36.53
CA GLU A 59 -5.53 -20.30 -37.73
C GLU A 59 -4.88 -18.92 -37.84
N ARG A 60 -5.65 -17.84 -37.64
CA ARG A 60 -5.12 -16.47 -37.69
C ARG A 60 -4.08 -16.20 -36.61
N LEU A 61 -4.27 -16.72 -35.40
CA LEU A 61 -3.30 -16.56 -34.31
C LEU A 61 -2.05 -17.41 -34.51
N LEU A 62 -2.17 -18.60 -35.11
CA LEU A 62 -1.02 -19.42 -35.52
C LEU A 62 -0.18 -18.70 -36.56
N GLU A 63 -0.82 -18.11 -37.58
CA GLU A 63 -0.14 -17.30 -38.59
C GLU A 63 0.56 -16.08 -37.97
N ALA A 64 0.00 -15.52 -36.89
CA ALA A 64 0.62 -14.43 -36.14
C ALA A 64 1.79 -14.87 -35.23
N GLY A 65 1.98 -16.18 -35.01
CA GLY A 65 3.07 -16.73 -34.20
C GLY A 65 2.67 -17.26 -32.81
N ALA A 66 1.38 -17.43 -32.53
CA ALA A 66 0.93 -18.19 -31.36
C ALA A 66 1.30 -19.67 -31.48
N ASN A 67 1.50 -20.37 -30.36
CA ASN A 67 1.87 -21.80 -30.36
C ASN A 67 0.79 -22.70 -29.77
N VAL A 68 0.13 -22.26 -28.69
CA VAL A 68 -0.86 -23.07 -27.96
C VAL A 68 -2.04 -22.21 -27.56
N PHE A 69 -3.22 -22.81 -27.61
CA PHE A 69 -4.48 -22.19 -27.28
C PHE A 69 -5.10 -22.86 -26.06
N THR A 70 -5.47 -22.08 -25.06
CA THR A 70 -6.21 -22.56 -23.89
C THR A 70 -7.65 -22.09 -23.94
N GLY A 71 -8.51 -22.73 -23.14
CA GLY A 71 -9.93 -22.45 -23.08
C GLY A 71 -10.45 -22.33 -21.65
N GLY A 72 -11.77 -22.33 -21.56
CA GLY A 72 -12.54 -22.14 -20.33
C GLY A 72 -13.91 -22.80 -20.41
N ASN A 73 -14.89 -22.23 -19.70
CA ASN A 73 -16.24 -22.78 -19.67
C ASN A 73 -17.01 -22.52 -20.98
N HIS A 74 -16.62 -21.52 -21.77
CA HIS A 74 -17.28 -21.20 -23.05
C HIS A 74 -16.73 -22.00 -24.24
N THR A 75 -15.66 -22.79 -24.05
CA THR A 75 -14.96 -23.49 -25.14
C THR A 75 -15.88 -24.29 -26.08
N TRP A 76 -16.95 -24.89 -25.56
CA TRP A 76 -17.88 -25.74 -26.33
C TRP A 76 -19.17 -25.05 -26.81
N ASP A 77 -19.39 -23.78 -26.47
CA ASP A 77 -20.63 -23.06 -26.82
C ASP A 77 -20.78 -22.94 -28.35
N ASN A 78 -19.67 -22.95 -29.08
CA ASN A 78 -19.66 -23.09 -30.53
C ASN A 78 -19.52 -24.57 -30.94
N PHE A 79 -20.62 -25.15 -31.43
CA PHE A 79 -20.65 -26.55 -31.90
C PHE A 79 -19.60 -26.86 -32.98
N ALA A 80 -19.32 -25.90 -33.87
CA ALA A 80 -18.33 -26.08 -34.94
C ALA A 80 -16.90 -26.24 -34.40
N PHE A 81 -16.62 -25.79 -33.17
CA PHE A 81 -15.30 -25.88 -32.56
C PHE A 81 -14.99 -27.27 -31.97
N HIS A 82 -16.00 -28.15 -31.85
CA HIS A 82 -15.83 -29.47 -31.24
C HIS A 82 -14.85 -30.34 -32.05
N GLU A 83 -14.89 -30.24 -33.38
CA GLU A 83 -13.99 -31.00 -34.25
C GLU A 83 -12.54 -30.51 -34.13
N THR A 84 -12.35 -29.20 -33.96
CA THR A 84 -11.05 -28.61 -33.67
C THR A 84 -10.47 -29.18 -32.38
N LEU A 85 -11.26 -29.25 -31.29
CA LEU A 85 -10.83 -29.85 -30.03
C LEU A 85 -10.47 -31.34 -30.17
N ARG A 86 -11.15 -32.11 -31.03
CA ARG A 86 -10.84 -33.54 -31.23
C ARG A 86 -9.52 -33.77 -31.97
N THR A 87 -9.27 -32.96 -32.99
CA THR A 87 -8.21 -33.21 -33.98
C THR A 87 -6.90 -32.51 -33.64
N ARG A 88 -6.98 -31.31 -33.07
CA ARG A 88 -5.81 -30.46 -32.80
C ARG A 88 -5.14 -30.81 -31.48
N SER A 89 -3.82 -30.68 -31.45
CA SER A 89 -2.99 -30.95 -30.25
C SER A 89 -2.48 -29.69 -29.57
N ASP A 90 -2.54 -28.56 -30.27
CA ASP A 90 -2.21 -27.21 -29.83
C ASP A 90 -3.42 -26.47 -29.24
N THR A 91 -4.62 -27.05 -29.30
CA THR A 91 -5.83 -26.48 -28.68
C THR A 91 -6.23 -27.30 -27.46
N LEU A 92 -6.18 -26.66 -26.30
CA LEU A 92 -6.47 -27.25 -24.99
C LEU A 92 -7.80 -26.76 -24.44
N ARG A 93 -8.41 -27.60 -23.61
CA ARG A 93 -9.60 -27.31 -22.79
C ARG A 93 -9.31 -27.58 -21.32
N PRO A 94 -10.12 -27.11 -20.36
CA PRO A 94 -9.87 -27.42 -18.96
C PRO A 94 -9.87 -28.93 -18.68
N ILE A 95 -8.77 -29.48 -18.16
CA ILE A 95 -8.55 -30.94 -18.01
C ILE A 95 -9.54 -31.60 -17.05
N ASN A 96 -10.11 -30.82 -16.13
CA ASN A 96 -11.02 -31.29 -15.09
C ASN A 96 -12.50 -31.36 -15.52
N TYR A 97 -12.80 -31.24 -16.83
CA TYR A 97 -14.07 -31.71 -17.36
C TYR A 97 -14.15 -33.25 -17.34
N PRO A 98 -15.36 -33.83 -17.15
CA PRO A 98 -15.56 -35.26 -17.08
C PRO A 98 -14.98 -36.05 -18.26
N PRO A 99 -14.67 -37.34 -18.07
CA PRO A 99 -14.28 -38.23 -19.17
C PRO A 99 -15.34 -38.27 -20.28
N GLY A 100 -14.90 -38.38 -21.54
CA GLY A 100 -15.79 -38.44 -22.72
C GLY A 100 -16.02 -37.11 -23.43
N VAL A 101 -15.60 -35.98 -22.83
CA VAL A 101 -15.63 -34.66 -23.48
C VAL A 101 -14.48 -34.49 -24.46
N TYR A 102 -14.75 -33.93 -25.63
CA TYR A 102 -13.75 -33.65 -26.68
C TYR A 102 -12.63 -32.73 -26.18
N GLY A 103 -11.44 -32.88 -26.75
CA GLY A 103 -10.28 -32.05 -26.38
C GLY A 103 -9.35 -32.68 -25.35
N ARG A 104 -8.13 -32.17 -25.36
CA ARG A 104 -7.07 -32.48 -24.39
C ARG A 104 -6.99 -31.34 -23.40
N GLY A 105 -6.62 -31.61 -22.14
CA GLY A 105 -6.42 -30.54 -21.16
C GLY A 105 -4.98 -30.27 -20.75
N MET A 106 -4.05 -30.93 -21.44
CA MET A 106 -2.62 -30.64 -21.33
C MET A 106 -1.92 -31.00 -22.64
N GLY A 107 -0.77 -30.37 -22.88
CA GLY A 107 0.11 -30.67 -24.01
C GLY A 107 1.58 -30.46 -23.64
N VAL A 108 2.46 -31.13 -24.39
CA VAL A 108 3.92 -30.98 -24.26
C VAL A 108 4.47 -30.58 -25.61
N TYR A 109 5.23 -29.49 -25.65
CA TYR A 109 5.69 -28.84 -26.87
C TYR A 109 7.20 -28.64 -26.83
N ASN A 110 7.84 -28.74 -28.00
CA ASN A 110 9.27 -28.53 -28.14
C ASN A 110 9.57 -27.03 -28.23
N LEU A 111 10.59 -26.58 -27.51
CA LEU A 111 11.06 -25.20 -27.56
C LEU A 111 12.22 -25.05 -28.57
N PRO A 112 12.44 -23.84 -29.12
CA PRO A 112 13.62 -23.53 -29.93
C PRO A 112 14.96 -23.72 -29.19
N ASP A 113 16.07 -23.80 -29.91
CA ASP A 113 17.45 -23.58 -29.41
C ASP A 113 17.89 -24.38 -28.17
N GLN A 114 17.66 -25.70 -28.17
CA GLN A 114 18.06 -26.61 -27.07
C GLN A 114 17.46 -26.21 -25.70
N LEU A 115 16.40 -25.39 -25.66
CA LEU A 115 15.73 -24.96 -24.43
C LEU A 115 14.91 -26.09 -23.77
N GLY A 116 14.75 -27.23 -24.45
CA GLY A 116 14.06 -28.40 -23.96
C GLY A 116 12.58 -28.40 -24.35
N ARG A 117 11.72 -28.83 -23.42
CA ARG A 117 10.27 -28.96 -23.63
C ARG A 117 9.48 -28.19 -22.58
N ILE A 118 8.33 -27.68 -22.99
CA ILE A 118 7.37 -26.97 -22.16
C ILE A 118 6.06 -27.77 -22.08
N GLY A 119 5.56 -27.96 -20.87
CA GLY A 119 4.22 -28.47 -20.60
C GLY A 119 3.24 -27.32 -20.41
N VAL A 120 2.05 -27.40 -21.00
CA VAL A 120 0.94 -26.47 -20.76
C VAL A 120 -0.24 -27.26 -20.22
N ILE A 121 -0.82 -26.81 -19.12
CA ILE A 121 -2.01 -27.41 -18.49
C ILE A 121 -3.09 -26.34 -18.40
N ASN A 122 -4.30 -26.66 -18.84
CA ASN A 122 -5.45 -25.78 -18.70
C ASN A 122 -6.41 -26.37 -17.66
N LEU A 123 -6.81 -25.58 -16.66
CA LEU A 123 -7.68 -25.93 -15.56
C LEU A 123 -8.85 -24.97 -15.49
N GLN A 124 -9.95 -25.41 -14.89
CA GLN A 124 -11.05 -24.54 -14.55
C GLN A 124 -11.42 -24.65 -13.07
N GLY A 125 -11.70 -23.50 -12.44
CA GLY A 125 -12.23 -23.42 -11.09
C GLY A 125 -13.65 -24.00 -10.96
N ARG A 126 -14.13 -24.11 -9.73
CA ARG A 126 -15.49 -24.60 -9.43
C ARG A 126 -16.30 -23.61 -8.63
N MET A 127 -15.64 -22.69 -7.92
CA MET A 127 -16.32 -21.66 -7.15
C MET A 127 -17.00 -20.68 -8.11
N PHE A 128 -18.33 -20.61 -8.04
CA PHE A 128 -19.19 -19.80 -8.93
C PHE A 128 -19.20 -20.22 -10.41
N MET A 129 -18.65 -21.39 -10.73
CA MET A 129 -18.62 -21.95 -12.08
C MET A 129 -19.27 -23.34 -12.13
N ASN A 130 -19.27 -23.96 -13.32
CA ASN A 130 -19.80 -25.31 -13.50
C ASN A 130 -19.15 -26.32 -12.54
N GLN A 131 -19.98 -27.17 -11.93
CA GLN A 131 -19.52 -28.22 -11.03
C GLN A 131 -18.89 -29.36 -11.83
N ILE A 132 -17.58 -29.28 -12.02
CA ILE A 132 -16.75 -30.27 -12.70
C ILE A 132 -15.80 -30.99 -11.71
N GLU A 133 -14.92 -31.85 -12.21
CA GLU A 133 -13.99 -32.59 -11.35
C GLU A 133 -13.03 -31.63 -10.62
N CYS A 134 -12.47 -32.09 -9.50
CA CYS A 134 -11.58 -31.27 -8.67
C CYS A 134 -10.30 -30.87 -9.44
N PRO A 135 -10.05 -29.56 -9.66
CA PRO A 135 -8.89 -29.11 -10.44
C PRO A 135 -7.58 -29.50 -9.77
N PHE A 136 -7.50 -29.44 -8.43
CA PHE A 136 -6.31 -29.80 -7.64
C PHE A 136 -5.88 -31.27 -7.85
N ARG A 137 -6.83 -32.20 -7.83
CA ARG A 137 -6.51 -33.62 -8.07
C ARG A 137 -6.17 -33.90 -9.53
N LYS A 138 -6.78 -33.16 -10.46
CA LYS A 138 -6.56 -33.35 -11.90
C LYS A 138 -5.22 -32.80 -12.34
N VAL A 139 -4.76 -31.68 -11.76
CA VAL A 139 -3.41 -31.18 -12.03
C VAL A 139 -2.33 -32.12 -11.50
N ASP A 140 -2.52 -32.77 -10.34
CA ASP A 140 -1.58 -33.80 -9.88
C ASP A 140 -1.47 -34.97 -10.87
N ALA A 141 -2.61 -35.45 -11.37
CA ALA A 141 -2.64 -36.52 -12.37
C ALA A 141 -2.05 -36.07 -13.72
N ALA A 142 -2.15 -34.78 -14.06
CA ALA A 142 -1.53 -34.21 -15.27
C ALA A 142 0.00 -34.16 -15.12
N LEU A 143 0.49 -33.65 -13.98
CA LEU A 143 1.92 -33.55 -13.71
C LEU A 143 2.62 -34.91 -13.67
N GLN A 144 1.94 -35.99 -13.24
CA GLN A 144 2.49 -37.35 -13.32
C GLN A 144 2.68 -37.85 -14.76
N LYS A 145 1.87 -37.37 -15.70
CA LYS A 145 1.91 -37.76 -17.11
C LYS A 145 2.87 -36.91 -17.93
N ILE A 146 3.08 -35.65 -17.53
CA ILE A 146 4.05 -34.76 -18.15
C ILE A 146 5.43 -35.08 -17.55
N GLN A 147 6.17 -35.97 -18.21
CA GLN A 147 7.55 -36.33 -17.83
C GLN A 147 8.56 -35.67 -18.77
N ASP A 148 9.75 -35.37 -18.23
CA ASP A 148 10.88 -34.84 -19.00
C ASP A 148 10.58 -33.52 -19.73
N VAL A 149 9.89 -32.62 -19.03
CA VAL A 149 9.73 -31.20 -19.40
C VAL A 149 10.48 -30.34 -18.40
N LYS A 150 11.11 -29.27 -18.90
CA LYS A 150 11.86 -28.34 -18.05
C LYS A 150 10.97 -27.26 -17.46
N TYR A 151 9.88 -26.94 -18.16
CA TYR A 151 9.00 -25.84 -17.82
C TYR A 151 7.54 -26.29 -17.85
N VAL A 152 6.73 -25.83 -16.91
CA VAL A 152 5.28 -26.13 -16.87
C VAL A 152 4.51 -24.85 -16.60
N ILE A 153 3.62 -24.50 -17.52
CA ILE A 153 2.71 -23.34 -17.40
C ILE A 153 1.29 -23.86 -17.17
N VAL A 154 0.61 -23.28 -16.20
CA VAL A 154 -0.77 -23.60 -15.85
C VAL A 154 -1.65 -22.40 -16.13
N ASP A 155 -2.61 -22.55 -17.04
CA ASP A 155 -3.75 -21.62 -17.18
C ASP A 155 -4.85 -22.04 -16.19
N MET A 156 -5.14 -21.18 -15.21
CA MET A 156 -6.20 -21.39 -14.22
C MET A 156 -7.40 -20.48 -14.52
N HIS A 157 -8.33 -21.00 -15.31
CA HIS A 157 -9.56 -20.33 -15.71
C HIS A 157 -10.60 -20.34 -14.57
N ALA A 158 -10.77 -19.25 -13.83
CA ALA A 158 -11.63 -19.27 -12.64
C ALA A 158 -12.25 -17.92 -12.26
N GLU A 159 -13.47 -17.95 -11.71
CA GLU A 159 -14.14 -16.75 -11.18
C GLU A 159 -13.55 -16.32 -9.82
N ALA A 160 -13.39 -17.27 -8.90
CA ALA A 160 -12.94 -16.94 -7.54
C ALA A 160 -11.42 -16.74 -7.44
N THR A 161 -11.00 -15.53 -7.12
CA THR A 161 -9.60 -15.18 -6.80
C THR A 161 -8.99 -16.11 -5.75
N ALA A 162 -9.74 -16.46 -4.70
CA ALA A 162 -9.27 -17.36 -3.65
C ALA A 162 -8.92 -18.76 -4.18
N GLU A 163 -9.65 -19.28 -5.18
CA GLU A 163 -9.37 -20.58 -5.77
C GLU A 163 -8.08 -20.55 -6.62
N LYS A 164 -7.83 -19.44 -7.33
CA LYS A 164 -6.59 -19.23 -8.08
C LYS A 164 -5.37 -19.13 -7.14
N ILE A 165 -5.47 -18.36 -6.06
CA ILE A 165 -4.39 -18.22 -5.07
C ILE A 165 -4.14 -19.55 -4.35
N ALA A 166 -5.19 -20.30 -4.00
CA ALA A 166 -5.05 -21.61 -3.40
C ALA A 166 -4.34 -22.61 -4.34
N MET A 167 -4.65 -22.58 -5.64
CA MET A 167 -3.93 -23.38 -6.63
C MET A 167 -2.45 -23.02 -6.68
N ALA A 168 -2.11 -21.75 -6.55
CA ALA A 168 -0.73 -21.30 -6.52
C ALA A 168 0.04 -21.80 -5.31
N TRP A 169 -0.52 -21.69 -4.10
CA TRP A 169 0.07 -22.31 -2.92
C TRP A 169 0.18 -23.84 -3.03
N TYR A 170 -0.76 -24.49 -3.71
CA TYR A 170 -0.76 -25.94 -3.88
C TYR A 170 0.31 -26.46 -4.85
N LEU A 171 0.67 -25.66 -5.85
CA LEU A 171 1.60 -26.02 -6.93
C LEU A 171 2.96 -25.32 -6.83
N ASP A 172 3.19 -24.50 -5.80
CA ASP A 172 4.45 -23.79 -5.62
C ASP A 172 5.66 -24.75 -5.63
N GLY A 173 6.63 -24.44 -6.49
CA GLY A 173 7.83 -25.25 -6.73
C GLY A 173 7.61 -26.48 -7.63
N ARG A 174 6.37 -26.78 -8.04
CA ARG A 174 6.03 -27.93 -8.89
C ARG A 174 5.77 -27.53 -10.34
N VAL A 175 5.52 -26.25 -10.60
CA VAL A 175 5.30 -25.67 -11.93
C VAL A 175 6.06 -24.36 -12.07
N SER A 176 6.31 -23.92 -13.31
CA SER A 176 7.02 -22.69 -13.60
C SER A 176 6.15 -21.46 -13.36
N ALA A 177 4.91 -21.48 -13.89
CA ALA A 177 3.97 -20.38 -13.68
C ALA A 177 2.52 -20.83 -13.66
N ILE A 178 1.69 -20.05 -12.97
CA ILE A 178 0.24 -20.19 -12.94
C ILE A 178 -0.36 -18.83 -13.26
N LEU A 179 -1.06 -18.76 -14.37
CA LEU A 179 -1.64 -17.54 -14.91
C LEU A 179 -3.15 -17.72 -14.93
N GLY A 180 -3.87 -16.84 -14.22
CA GLY A 180 -5.32 -16.90 -14.20
C GLY A 180 -5.94 -16.18 -15.39
N THR A 181 -7.12 -16.65 -15.81
CA THR A 181 -8.02 -15.96 -16.74
C THR A 181 -9.48 -16.09 -16.25
N HIS A 182 -10.48 -15.65 -17.04
CA HIS A 182 -11.93 -15.62 -16.78
C HIS A 182 -12.46 -14.32 -16.18
N SER A 183 -11.71 -13.66 -15.28
CA SER A 183 -12.22 -12.45 -14.62
C SER A 183 -12.14 -11.23 -15.53
N HIS A 184 -11.42 -11.32 -16.65
CA HIS A 184 -11.27 -10.32 -17.72
C HIS A 184 -10.64 -8.97 -17.31
N VAL A 185 -10.46 -8.74 -16.02
CA VAL A 185 -9.83 -7.54 -15.46
C VAL A 185 -8.41 -7.89 -15.07
N GLN A 186 -7.43 -7.30 -15.75
CA GLN A 186 -6.02 -7.52 -15.45
C GLN A 186 -5.69 -7.13 -14.01
N THR A 187 -5.07 -8.04 -13.27
CA THR A 187 -4.59 -7.77 -11.91
C THR A 187 -3.12 -7.39 -11.91
N ALA A 188 -2.75 -6.41 -11.09
CA ALA A 188 -1.37 -5.96 -10.92
C ALA A 188 -0.69 -6.66 -9.73
N ASP A 189 -0.82 -7.99 -9.66
CA ASP A 189 -0.40 -8.82 -8.51
C ASP A 189 0.62 -9.92 -8.89
N PHE A 190 1.38 -9.67 -9.95
CA PHE A 190 2.48 -10.54 -10.36
C PHE A 190 3.42 -10.81 -9.19
N GLN A 191 3.63 -12.08 -8.86
CA GLN A 191 4.50 -12.49 -7.77
C GLN A 191 5.18 -13.82 -8.08
N ILE A 192 6.32 -14.06 -7.44
CA ILE A 192 6.97 -15.36 -7.39
C ILE A 192 6.73 -15.94 -6.01
N PHE A 193 6.14 -17.13 -5.94
CA PHE A 193 5.89 -17.84 -4.70
C PHE A 193 7.21 -18.38 -4.09
N PRO A 194 7.25 -18.71 -2.79
CA PRO A 194 8.48 -19.06 -2.07
C PRO A 194 9.36 -20.14 -2.74
N HIS A 195 8.77 -21.10 -3.43
CA HIS A 195 9.48 -22.18 -4.11
C HIS A 195 9.70 -21.92 -5.61
N GLY A 196 9.45 -20.71 -6.08
CA GLY A 196 9.86 -20.22 -7.40
C GLY A 196 8.79 -20.26 -8.48
N THR A 197 7.55 -20.59 -8.15
CA THR A 197 6.44 -20.55 -9.13
C THR A 197 5.96 -19.12 -9.35
N ALA A 198 5.97 -18.66 -10.60
CA ALA A 198 5.39 -17.37 -10.98
C ALA A 198 3.86 -17.41 -10.95
N TYR A 199 3.24 -16.29 -10.60
CA TYR A 199 1.79 -16.21 -10.46
C TYR A 199 1.23 -14.85 -10.87
N CYS A 200 0.04 -14.86 -11.48
CA CYS A 200 -0.82 -13.70 -11.67
C CYS A 200 -2.29 -14.13 -11.50
N THR A 201 -3.09 -13.36 -10.74
CA THR A 201 -4.50 -13.69 -10.51
C THR A 201 -5.32 -13.64 -11.79
N ASP A 202 -5.16 -12.62 -12.61
CA ASP A 202 -5.82 -12.56 -13.91
C ASP A 202 -4.99 -11.74 -14.90
N VAL A 203 -4.66 -12.36 -16.04
CA VAL A 203 -3.91 -11.68 -17.11
C VAL A 203 -4.76 -10.60 -17.79
N GLY A 204 -6.09 -10.67 -17.66
CA GLY A 204 -7.04 -9.72 -18.21
C GLY A 204 -7.54 -10.11 -19.61
N MET A 205 -8.46 -9.30 -20.12
CA MET A 205 -9.06 -9.50 -21.44
C MET A 205 -8.28 -8.78 -22.53
N THR A 206 -8.05 -9.48 -23.65
CA THR A 206 -7.64 -8.86 -24.92
C THR A 206 -8.89 -8.58 -25.77
N GLY A 207 -9.25 -7.30 -25.91
CA GLY A 207 -10.52 -6.91 -26.51
C GLY A 207 -10.94 -5.47 -26.18
N PRO A 208 -12.22 -5.13 -26.35
CA PRO A 208 -12.73 -3.76 -26.23
C PRO A 208 -12.83 -3.31 -24.76
N TYR A 209 -12.14 -2.25 -24.36
CA TYR A 209 -12.15 -1.74 -22.96
C TYR A 209 -13.25 -0.73 -22.67
N ASN A 210 -13.77 -0.04 -23.68
CA ASN A 210 -14.99 0.76 -23.55
C ASN A 210 -16.23 -0.16 -23.61
N SER A 211 -16.29 -1.10 -22.66
CA SER A 211 -17.28 -2.17 -22.58
C SER A 211 -17.48 -2.61 -21.13
N VAL A 212 -18.47 -3.45 -20.87
CA VAL A 212 -18.57 -4.20 -19.61
C VAL A 212 -18.04 -5.59 -19.87
N ILE A 213 -16.74 -5.79 -19.61
CA ILE A 213 -16.08 -7.10 -19.74
C ILE A 213 -16.32 -7.70 -21.14
N GLY A 214 -16.05 -6.91 -22.18
CA GLY A 214 -16.23 -7.29 -23.58
C GLY A 214 -17.64 -7.06 -24.13
N MET A 215 -18.66 -6.91 -23.29
CA MET A 215 -20.05 -6.72 -23.70
C MET A 215 -20.40 -5.24 -23.91
N VAL A 216 -21.26 -4.95 -24.88
CA VAL A 216 -21.84 -3.60 -25.07
C VAL A 216 -22.47 -3.09 -23.76
N THR A 217 -22.07 -1.88 -23.35
CA THR A 217 -22.42 -1.29 -22.05
C THR A 217 -23.93 -1.24 -21.80
N LYS A 218 -24.71 -0.78 -22.78
CA LYS A 218 -26.17 -0.72 -22.68
C LYS A 218 -26.79 -2.09 -22.41
N SER A 219 -26.43 -3.09 -23.22
CA SER A 219 -26.94 -4.45 -23.06
C SER A 219 -26.57 -5.07 -21.71
N ALA A 220 -25.39 -4.75 -21.17
CA ALA A 220 -24.99 -5.18 -19.84
C ALA A 220 -25.80 -4.47 -18.73
N ILE A 221 -25.97 -3.14 -18.82
CA ILE A 221 -26.75 -2.35 -17.86
C ILE A 221 -28.22 -2.78 -17.85
N ASP A 222 -28.82 -2.98 -19.02
CA ASP A 222 -30.22 -3.38 -19.15
C ASP A 222 -30.48 -4.75 -18.48
N ARG A 223 -29.52 -5.68 -18.53
CA ARG A 223 -29.60 -6.96 -17.80
C ARG A 223 -29.68 -6.77 -16.29
N PHE A 224 -28.97 -5.79 -15.73
CA PHE A 224 -29.01 -5.52 -14.30
C PHE A 224 -30.26 -4.73 -13.90
N LEU A 225 -30.66 -3.73 -14.71
CA LEU A 225 -31.82 -2.88 -14.42
C LEU A 225 -33.14 -3.65 -14.54
N TYR A 226 -33.29 -4.44 -15.59
CA TYR A 226 -34.56 -5.11 -15.90
C TYR A 226 -34.59 -6.57 -15.46
N GLN A 227 -33.45 -7.15 -15.09
CA GLN A 227 -33.32 -8.58 -14.77
C GLN A 227 -33.83 -9.51 -15.88
N THR A 228 -33.88 -9.00 -17.13
CA THR A 228 -34.29 -9.76 -18.30
C THR A 228 -33.08 -10.25 -19.10
N PRO A 229 -33.18 -11.37 -19.84
CA PRO A 229 -32.12 -11.79 -20.75
C PRO A 229 -31.99 -10.78 -21.90
N HIS A 230 -30.82 -10.17 -22.04
CA HIS A 230 -30.44 -9.45 -23.26
C HIS A 230 -29.39 -10.26 -24.02
N LYS A 231 -29.46 -10.20 -25.35
CA LYS A 231 -28.49 -10.85 -26.24
C LYS A 231 -27.08 -10.38 -25.89
N TYR A 232 -26.14 -11.31 -25.79
CA TYR A 232 -24.74 -10.97 -25.62
C TYR A 232 -24.21 -10.42 -26.93
N GLU A 233 -23.74 -9.18 -26.90
CA GLU A 233 -23.17 -8.47 -28.06
C GLU A 233 -21.80 -7.95 -27.66
N CYS A 234 -20.77 -8.35 -28.41
CA CYS A 234 -19.41 -7.87 -28.19
C CYS A 234 -19.33 -6.38 -28.55
N ALA A 235 -18.68 -5.61 -27.69
CA ALA A 235 -18.25 -4.27 -28.02
C ALA A 235 -17.09 -4.30 -29.04
N ASN A 236 -16.78 -3.16 -29.65
CA ASN A 236 -15.67 -3.04 -30.62
C ASN A 236 -14.76 -1.83 -30.34
N SER A 237 -15.14 -0.95 -29.42
CA SER A 237 -14.43 0.31 -29.14
C SER A 237 -13.30 0.13 -28.12
N ASP A 238 -12.19 0.84 -28.37
CA ASP A 238 -10.98 0.83 -27.52
C ASP A 238 -10.39 -0.59 -27.34
N PRO A 239 -10.01 -1.28 -28.43
CA PRO A 239 -9.35 -2.58 -28.34
C PRO A 239 -8.00 -2.43 -27.65
N ARG A 240 -7.74 -3.27 -26.64
CA ARG A 240 -6.44 -3.36 -25.97
C ARG A 240 -5.99 -4.80 -25.86
N LEU A 241 -4.68 -5.01 -25.90
CA LEU A 241 -4.07 -6.30 -25.65
C LEU A 241 -3.70 -6.43 -24.19
N CYS A 242 -4.02 -7.57 -23.58
CA CYS A 242 -3.62 -7.93 -22.23
C CYS A 242 -2.86 -9.26 -22.25
N GLY A 243 -1.62 -9.20 -21.78
CA GLY A 243 -0.75 -10.36 -21.73
C GLY A 243 0.27 -10.24 -20.60
N ALA A 244 0.81 -11.38 -20.20
CA ALA A 244 1.93 -11.50 -19.29
C ALA A 244 3.15 -12.01 -20.06
N LYS A 245 4.28 -11.32 -19.90
CA LYS A 245 5.58 -11.81 -20.37
C LYS A 245 6.33 -12.39 -19.17
N GLU A 246 6.71 -13.65 -19.27
CA GLU A 246 7.60 -14.28 -18.31
C GLU A 246 9.00 -14.43 -18.92
N SER A 247 10.01 -13.84 -18.28
CA SER A 247 11.42 -13.89 -18.68
C SER A 247 12.30 -14.22 -17.50
N GLY A 248 13.26 -15.14 -17.67
CA GLY A 248 14.25 -15.42 -16.62
C GLY A 248 13.75 -16.39 -15.55
N LEU A 249 13.74 -17.69 -15.84
CA LEU A 249 13.52 -18.75 -14.83
C LEU A 249 14.73 -19.00 -13.91
N ASN A 250 15.39 -17.93 -13.50
CA ASN A 250 16.32 -17.93 -12.38
C ASN A 250 16.23 -16.57 -11.68
N LYS A 251 16.04 -16.63 -10.36
CA LYS A 251 16.03 -15.52 -9.39
C LYS A 251 16.80 -14.29 -9.87
N ALA A 252 16.11 -13.27 -10.40
CA ALA A 252 16.46 -11.84 -10.32
C ALA A 252 15.62 -11.01 -11.31
N SER A 253 14.55 -10.37 -10.85
CA SER A 253 13.98 -9.20 -11.53
C SER A 253 13.07 -8.37 -10.61
N GLU A 254 13.52 -8.05 -9.40
CA GLU A 254 12.81 -7.13 -8.48
C GLU A 254 13.00 -5.63 -8.83
N TRP A 255 13.90 -5.29 -9.75
CA TRP A 255 14.51 -3.95 -9.79
C TRP A 255 13.64 -2.80 -10.36
N PHE A 256 12.66 -3.06 -11.23
CA PHE A 256 11.99 -1.98 -11.98
C PHE A 256 10.63 -1.55 -11.40
N VAL A 257 9.93 -2.43 -10.69
CA VAL A 257 8.55 -2.16 -10.21
C VAL A 257 8.55 -1.41 -8.86
N GLY A 258 9.45 -1.75 -7.93
CA GLY A 258 9.36 -1.16 -6.60
C GLY A 258 10.06 0.19 -6.39
N LEU A 259 10.93 0.60 -7.32
CA LEU A 259 11.44 1.98 -7.37
C LEU A 259 10.31 2.97 -7.73
N PHE A 260 9.44 2.57 -8.65
CA PHE A 260 8.30 3.38 -9.10
C PHE A 260 7.17 3.40 -8.05
N SER A 261 6.89 2.29 -7.36
CA SER A 261 5.82 2.27 -6.35
C SER A 261 6.18 2.97 -5.03
N THR A 262 7.45 3.05 -4.64
CA THR A 262 7.83 3.54 -3.30
C THR A 262 8.30 4.99 -3.29
N VAL A 263 9.11 5.42 -4.26
CA VAL A 263 9.58 6.83 -4.34
C VAL A 263 8.52 7.71 -5.04
N VAL A 264 7.96 7.22 -6.16
CA VAL A 264 6.89 7.92 -6.91
C VAL A 264 5.50 7.65 -6.33
N GLY A 265 5.32 6.64 -5.46
CA GLY A 265 4.04 6.40 -4.75
C GLY A 265 3.93 7.03 -3.35
N CYS A 266 5.05 7.31 -2.66
CA CYS A 266 5.01 7.90 -1.32
C CYS A 266 5.55 9.33 -1.23
N VAL A 267 6.63 9.71 -1.93
CA VAL A 267 7.26 11.04 -1.75
C VAL A 267 6.68 12.09 -2.71
N ILE A 268 6.53 11.74 -3.99
CA ILE A 268 5.95 12.65 -5.00
C ILE A 268 4.44 12.87 -4.78
N PRO A 269 3.61 11.85 -4.49
CA PRO A 269 2.20 12.05 -4.11
C PRO A 269 2.06 12.60 -2.70
N PHE A 270 3.10 12.58 -1.87
CA PHE A 270 3.13 13.32 -0.61
C PHE A 270 3.38 14.80 -0.85
N LEU A 271 4.37 15.21 -1.64
CA LEU A 271 4.59 16.63 -1.94
C LEU A 271 3.49 17.17 -2.85
N ALA A 272 3.06 16.41 -3.86
CA ALA A 272 1.92 16.73 -4.71
C ALA A 272 0.60 16.59 -3.97
N GLY A 273 0.48 15.68 -3.00
CA GLY A 273 -0.70 15.53 -2.15
C GLY A 273 -0.77 16.66 -1.14
N VAL A 274 0.30 17.01 -0.43
CA VAL A 274 0.40 18.19 0.41
C VAL A 274 0.15 19.44 -0.42
N GLN A 275 0.74 19.58 -1.61
CA GLN A 275 0.48 20.72 -2.51
C GLN A 275 -0.96 20.73 -3.03
N LEU A 276 -1.53 19.60 -3.48
CA LEU A 276 -2.94 19.49 -3.87
C LEU A 276 -3.85 19.76 -2.67
N PHE A 277 -3.52 19.30 -1.47
CA PHE A 277 -4.32 19.49 -0.26
C PHE A 277 -4.21 20.93 0.29
N LEU A 278 -3.07 21.59 0.04
CA LEU A 278 -2.84 23.02 0.30
C LEU A 278 -3.49 23.92 -0.76
N THR A 279 -3.76 23.41 -1.98
CA THR A 279 -4.32 24.19 -3.11
C THR A 279 -5.77 23.87 -3.46
N PHE A 280 -6.27 22.67 -3.17
CA PHE A 280 -7.68 22.29 -3.31
C PHE A 280 -8.47 22.67 -2.07
N GLU A 281 -9.66 23.24 -2.27
CA GLU A 281 -10.68 23.37 -1.25
C GLU A 281 -11.11 21.96 -0.81
N PRO A 282 -10.74 21.47 0.39
CA PRO A 282 -11.10 20.14 0.78
C PRO A 282 -12.61 20.10 1.02
N THR A 283 -13.35 19.41 0.16
CA THR A 283 -14.70 18.89 0.44
C THR A 283 -14.62 17.84 1.55
N THR A 284 -14.26 18.29 2.74
CA THR A 284 -14.05 17.43 3.91
C THR A 284 -15.39 17.25 4.62
N SER A 285 -16.08 16.19 4.22
CA SER A 285 -17.38 15.71 4.71
C SER A 285 -18.59 16.52 4.23
N ALA A 286 -19.58 15.81 3.68
CA ALA A 286 -20.88 16.37 3.34
C ALA A 286 -21.51 17.13 4.52
N VAL A 287 -21.22 16.76 5.76
CA VAL A 287 -21.72 17.42 6.98
C VAL A 287 -21.13 18.82 7.15
N VAL A 288 -19.81 19.00 6.99
CA VAL A 288 -19.16 20.33 7.08
C VAL A 288 -19.62 21.24 5.93
N SER A 289 -19.72 20.69 4.72
CA SER A 289 -20.24 21.42 3.56
C SER A 289 -21.71 21.82 3.74
N VAL A 290 -22.54 20.92 4.27
CA VAL A 290 -23.95 21.19 4.57
C VAL A 290 -24.09 22.22 5.70
N MET A 291 -23.27 22.13 6.75
CA MET A 291 -23.30 23.10 7.85
C MET A 291 -22.83 24.49 7.41
N ASN A 292 -21.71 24.59 6.68
CA ASN A 292 -21.22 25.86 6.14
C ASN A 292 -22.23 26.48 5.16
N TRP A 293 -22.90 25.65 4.36
CA TRP A 293 -23.99 26.10 3.49
C TRP A 293 -25.22 26.56 4.30
N MET A 294 -25.59 25.87 5.38
CA MET A 294 -26.71 26.25 6.25
C MET A 294 -26.45 27.53 7.06
N THR A 295 -25.21 27.80 7.48
CA THR A 295 -24.88 28.95 8.34
C THR A 295 -24.39 30.18 7.57
N VAL A 296 -23.66 29.98 6.45
CA VAL A 296 -23.03 31.06 5.67
C VAL A 296 -23.55 31.11 4.22
N GLY A 297 -24.26 30.09 3.74
CA GLY A 297 -24.74 30.04 2.35
C GLY A 297 -23.63 29.79 1.31
N SER A 298 -22.41 29.44 1.75
CA SER A 298 -21.24 29.31 0.89
C SER A 298 -20.34 28.17 1.32
N LEU A 299 -19.70 27.52 0.34
CA LEU A 299 -18.71 26.46 0.55
C LEU A 299 -17.27 26.97 0.50
N SER A 300 -17.05 28.23 0.09
CA SER A 300 -15.70 28.79 0.01
C SER A 300 -15.15 29.06 1.41
N PHE A 301 -13.89 28.70 1.65
CA PHE A 301 -13.23 28.98 2.93
C PHE A 301 -13.20 30.48 3.24
N GLN A 302 -13.02 31.33 2.22
CA GLN A 302 -12.86 32.77 2.44
C GLN A 302 -14.17 33.44 2.88
N SER A 303 -15.32 33.00 2.36
CA SER A 303 -16.63 33.47 2.81
C SER A 303 -16.96 32.95 4.21
N VAL A 304 -16.63 31.69 4.51
CA VAL A 304 -16.82 31.09 5.85
C VAL A 304 -15.98 31.80 6.92
N LEU A 305 -14.74 32.17 6.61
CA LEU A 305 -13.84 32.85 7.55
C LEU A 305 -14.14 34.35 7.72
N SER A 306 -14.76 35.01 6.74
CA SER A 306 -15.05 36.45 6.77
C SER A 306 -16.45 36.79 7.30
N THR A 307 -17.33 35.81 7.43
CA THR A 307 -18.70 36.01 7.93
C THR A 307 -18.70 35.98 9.45
N PRO A 308 -19.07 37.08 10.15
CA PRO A 308 -19.18 37.07 11.59
C PRO A 308 -20.35 36.18 12.03
N LEU A 309 -20.05 35.21 12.89
CA LEU A 309 -21.04 34.31 13.48
C LEU A 309 -21.43 34.80 14.89
N ALA A 310 -22.69 34.60 15.27
CA ALA A 310 -23.12 34.81 16.65
C ALA A 310 -22.36 33.84 17.59
N PRO A 311 -22.03 34.23 18.84
CA PRO A 311 -21.20 33.40 19.74
C PRO A 311 -21.71 31.98 19.94
N ASP A 312 -23.02 31.80 20.15
CA ASP A 312 -23.63 30.47 20.34
C ASP A 312 -23.53 29.60 19.07
N VAL A 313 -23.67 30.21 17.90
CA VAL A 313 -23.55 29.54 16.60
C VAL A 313 -22.10 29.15 16.35
N LEU A 314 -21.16 30.04 16.64
CA LEU A 314 -19.73 29.78 16.52
C LEU A 314 -19.30 28.60 17.41
N LEU A 315 -19.75 28.58 18.67
CA LEU A 315 -19.48 27.49 19.62
C LEU A 315 -19.98 26.13 19.09
N VAL A 316 -21.22 26.07 18.61
CA VAL A 316 -21.82 24.84 18.08
C VAL A 316 -21.12 24.38 16.81
N VAL A 317 -20.86 25.30 15.86
CA VAL A 317 -20.20 24.99 14.59
C VAL A 317 -18.79 24.46 14.86
N THR A 318 -17.97 25.20 15.60
CA THR A 318 -16.58 24.78 15.90
C THR A 318 -16.53 23.47 16.68
N SER A 319 -17.46 23.22 17.60
CA SER A 319 -17.57 21.94 18.31
C SER A 319 -17.87 20.76 17.39
N LEU A 320 -18.83 20.90 16.47
CA LEU A 320 -19.19 19.86 15.51
C LEU A 320 -18.08 19.61 14.49
N LEU A 321 -17.42 20.68 14.01
CA LEU A 321 -16.24 20.60 13.15
C LEU A 321 -15.11 19.84 13.85
N PHE A 322 -14.83 20.17 15.12
CA PHE A 322 -13.82 19.48 15.90
C PHE A 322 -14.16 18.00 16.10
N PHE A 323 -15.43 17.69 16.42
CA PHE A 323 -15.88 16.30 16.54
C PHE A 323 -15.63 15.50 15.26
N ALA A 324 -15.90 16.06 14.07
CA ALA A 324 -15.54 15.43 12.80
C ALA A 324 -14.02 15.21 12.64
N CYS A 325 -13.21 16.19 13.07
CA CYS A 325 -11.75 16.09 13.04
C CYS A 325 -11.21 15.02 14.00
N THR A 326 -11.88 14.78 15.14
CA THR A 326 -11.47 13.74 16.11
C THR A 326 -11.52 12.35 15.51
N GLY A 327 -12.56 12.02 14.73
CA GLY A 327 -12.70 10.73 14.06
C GLY A 327 -11.59 10.48 13.03
N LYS A 328 -11.31 11.47 12.17
CA LYS A 328 -10.30 11.33 11.11
C LYS A 328 -8.87 11.31 11.64
N SER A 329 -8.59 12.03 12.72
CA SER A 329 -7.24 12.13 13.29
C SER A 329 -7.02 11.21 14.49
N ALA A 330 -7.91 10.22 14.66
CA ALA A 330 -7.84 9.23 15.74
C ALA A 330 -7.63 9.86 17.12
N GLN A 331 -8.32 10.95 17.42
CA GLN A 331 -8.27 11.59 18.74
C GLN A 331 -9.20 10.87 19.71
N PHE A 332 -8.96 11.00 21.00
CA PHE A 332 -9.86 10.48 22.03
C PHE A 332 -11.27 11.08 21.87
N PRO A 333 -12.36 10.27 21.89
CA PRO A 333 -12.40 8.81 22.11
C PRO A 333 -12.37 7.94 20.82
N LEU A 334 -12.34 8.54 19.63
CA LEU A 334 -12.50 7.87 18.33
C LEU A 334 -11.19 7.33 17.72
N PHE A 335 -10.24 6.89 18.55
CA PHE A 335 -8.91 6.44 18.11
C PHE A 335 -8.84 4.94 17.74
N THR A 336 -9.87 4.15 18.08
CA THR A 336 -9.84 2.67 18.06
C THR A 336 -9.68 2.06 16.68
N TRP A 337 -10.11 2.76 15.63
CA TRP A 337 -10.00 2.27 14.26
C TRP A 337 -8.55 2.23 13.75
N LEU A 338 -7.67 3.09 14.27
CA LEU A 338 -6.32 3.28 13.73
C LEU A 338 -5.40 2.07 13.98
N PRO A 339 -5.37 1.46 15.18
CA PRO A 339 -4.69 0.18 15.39
C PRO A 339 -5.26 -0.98 14.54
N ASP A 340 -6.57 -1.01 14.29
CA ASP A 340 -7.20 -2.07 13.49
C ASP A 340 -6.88 -1.94 12.00
N ALA A 341 -6.66 -0.71 11.51
CA ALA A 341 -6.16 -0.44 10.16
C ALA A 341 -4.78 -1.09 9.88
N MET A 342 -4.06 -1.52 10.93
CA MET A 342 -2.81 -2.29 10.79
C MET A 342 -3.00 -3.71 10.25
N ALA A 343 -4.24 -4.18 10.07
CA ALA A 343 -4.49 -5.38 9.28
C ALA A 343 -4.10 -5.21 7.80
N GLY A 344 -4.08 -3.97 7.30
CA GLY A 344 -3.73 -3.68 5.91
C GLY A 344 -2.25 -3.92 5.57
N PRO A 345 -1.91 -3.91 4.26
CA PRO A 345 -0.53 -4.02 3.80
C PRO A 345 0.34 -2.87 4.31
N THR A 346 1.60 -3.17 4.66
CA THR A 346 2.49 -2.18 5.30
C THR A 346 2.75 -0.91 4.48
N PRO A 347 2.86 -0.94 3.13
CA PRO A 347 2.94 0.29 2.34
C PRO A 347 1.70 1.18 2.47
N VAL A 348 0.51 0.57 2.61
CA VAL A 348 -0.75 1.31 2.87
C VAL A 348 -0.71 1.93 4.26
N SER A 349 -0.21 1.21 5.27
CA SER A 349 0.00 1.75 6.61
C SER A 349 0.95 2.96 6.59
N ALA A 350 2.05 2.89 5.83
CA ALA A 350 2.97 4.02 5.67
C ALA A 350 2.25 5.25 5.10
N LEU A 351 1.46 5.09 4.03
CA LEU A 351 0.73 6.20 3.42
C LEU A 351 -0.35 6.82 4.35
N ILE A 352 -1.20 5.97 4.94
CA ILE A 352 -2.33 6.40 5.78
C ILE A 352 -1.86 7.10 7.06
N HIS A 353 -0.79 6.59 7.69
CA HIS A 353 -0.34 7.04 9.01
C HIS A 353 0.72 8.14 8.97
N ALA A 354 1.45 8.26 7.86
CA ALA A 354 2.44 9.31 7.70
C ALA A 354 1.84 10.58 7.05
N ALA A 355 1.00 10.41 6.03
CA ALA A 355 0.74 11.48 5.07
C ALA A 355 -0.73 11.91 4.94
N THR A 356 -1.70 10.99 4.90
CA THR A 356 -3.03 11.29 4.32
C THR A 356 -4.19 11.31 5.32
N MET A 357 -4.58 10.15 5.84
CA MET A 357 -5.86 10.02 6.53
C MET A 357 -5.83 10.73 7.88
N VAL A 358 -4.78 10.49 8.67
CA VAL A 358 -4.71 10.97 10.04
C VAL A 358 -4.33 12.45 10.16
N THR A 359 -3.73 13.02 9.12
CA THR A 359 -3.36 14.44 9.03
C THR A 359 -4.51 15.30 8.54
N SER A 360 -5.51 14.71 7.86
CA SER A 360 -6.63 15.44 7.25
C SER A 360 -7.47 16.24 8.26
N GLY A 361 -7.80 15.67 9.42
CA GLY A 361 -8.57 16.39 10.44
C GLY A 361 -7.74 17.48 11.13
N LEU A 362 -6.44 17.24 11.35
CA LEU A 362 -5.53 18.27 11.83
C LEU A 362 -5.42 19.44 10.84
N PHE A 363 -5.29 19.15 9.55
CA PHE A 363 -5.22 20.17 8.51
C PHE A 363 -6.50 21.01 8.44
N LEU A 364 -7.67 20.38 8.51
CA LEU A 364 -8.95 21.11 8.56
C LEU A 364 -9.01 22.03 9.78
N THR A 365 -8.61 21.53 10.96
CA THR A 365 -8.55 22.32 12.19
C THR A 365 -7.55 23.48 12.06
N ALA A 366 -6.41 23.24 11.42
CA ALA A 366 -5.38 24.24 11.16
C ALA A 366 -5.87 25.35 10.21
N ARG A 367 -6.54 25.00 9.12
CA ARG A 367 -7.12 25.96 8.16
C ARG A 367 -8.23 26.79 8.77
N LEU A 368 -9.06 26.17 9.60
CA LEU A 368 -10.16 26.83 10.30
C LEU A 368 -9.73 27.43 11.65
N SER A 369 -8.43 27.46 11.97
CA SER A 369 -7.93 28.01 13.23
C SER A 369 -8.41 29.44 13.53
N PRO A 370 -8.66 30.35 12.57
CA PRO A 370 -9.26 31.64 12.90
C PRO A 370 -10.65 31.54 13.55
N LEU A 371 -11.45 30.52 13.22
CA LEU A 371 -12.76 30.28 13.86
C LEU A 371 -12.58 29.66 15.24
N PHE A 372 -11.67 28.68 15.36
CA PHE A 372 -11.37 28.06 16.65
C PHE A 372 -10.84 29.07 17.66
N LEU A 373 -9.96 29.99 17.25
CA LEU A 373 -9.41 31.03 18.11
C LEU A 373 -10.45 32.07 18.56
N GLN A 374 -11.54 32.24 17.81
CA GLN A 374 -12.68 33.06 18.22
C GLN A 374 -13.58 32.36 19.25
N SER A 375 -13.45 31.04 19.44
CA SER A 375 -14.12 30.27 20.50
C SER A 375 -13.09 29.67 21.47
N PRO A 376 -12.70 30.42 22.52
CA PRO A 376 -11.72 29.98 23.50
C PRO A 376 -12.10 28.65 24.17
N GLU A 377 -13.39 28.37 24.38
CA GLU A 377 -13.86 27.13 24.99
C GLU A 377 -13.50 25.92 24.12
N VAL A 378 -13.71 26.00 22.80
CA VAL A 378 -13.41 24.90 21.88
C VAL A 378 -11.90 24.76 21.70
N SER A 379 -11.15 25.85 21.59
CA SER A 379 -9.68 25.80 21.55
C SER A 379 -9.09 25.11 22.79
N PHE A 380 -9.61 25.44 23.98
CA PHE A 380 -9.23 24.77 25.22
C PHE A 380 -9.63 23.29 25.22
N PHE A 381 -10.80 22.95 24.68
CA PHE A 381 -11.21 21.55 24.53
C PHE A 381 -10.30 20.76 23.58
N VAL A 382 -9.92 21.36 22.43
CA VAL A 382 -8.96 20.78 21.47
C VAL A 382 -7.62 20.48 22.15
N LEU A 383 -7.10 21.43 22.91
CA LEU A 383 -5.85 21.29 23.67
C LEU A 383 -5.91 20.09 24.64
N ASN A 384 -6.98 19.97 25.43
CA ASN A 384 -7.15 18.89 26.41
C ASN A 384 -7.34 17.53 25.75
N ILE A 385 -8.11 17.44 24.66
CA ILE A 385 -8.28 16.19 23.90
C ILE A 385 -6.96 15.76 23.26
N GLY A 386 -6.18 16.70 22.71
CA GLY A 386 -4.84 16.42 22.19
C GLY A 386 -3.91 15.84 23.26
N LEU A 387 -3.89 16.45 24.45
CA LEU A 387 -3.10 15.96 25.59
C LEU A 387 -3.53 14.56 26.04
N LEU A 388 -4.83 14.34 26.23
CA LEU A 388 -5.37 13.05 26.65
C LEU A 388 -5.04 11.95 25.64
N THR A 389 -5.17 12.26 24.35
CA THR A 389 -4.81 11.38 23.24
C THR A 389 -3.31 11.04 23.28
N ALA A 390 -2.45 12.05 23.49
CA ALA A 390 -1.01 11.87 23.57
C ALA A 390 -0.59 10.90 24.69
N ILE A 391 -1.15 11.10 25.89
CA ILE A 391 -0.89 10.27 27.09
C ILE A 391 -1.38 8.84 26.85
N PHE A 392 -2.66 8.68 26.53
CA PHE A 392 -3.28 7.36 26.41
C PHE A 392 -2.54 6.50 25.38
N ALA A 393 -2.29 7.05 24.20
CA ALA A 393 -1.64 6.33 23.13
C ALA A 393 -0.18 5.98 23.43
N ALA A 394 0.56 6.86 24.12
CA ALA A 394 1.94 6.56 24.52
C ALA A 394 2.01 5.40 25.54
N VAL A 395 1.07 5.35 26.49
CA VAL A 395 0.98 4.24 27.46
C VAL A 395 0.65 2.93 26.75
N VAL A 396 -0.31 2.95 25.82
CA VAL A 396 -0.66 1.73 25.07
C VAL A 396 0.49 1.28 24.16
N ALA A 397 1.15 2.18 23.43
CA ALA A 397 2.34 1.87 22.63
C ALA A 397 3.45 1.20 23.46
N PHE A 398 3.59 1.59 24.72
CA PHE A 398 4.59 1.03 25.63
C PHE A 398 4.34 -0.44 25.97
N VAL A 399 3.09 -0.92 25.96
CA VAL A 399 2.76 -2.32 26.29
C VAL A 399 2.45 -3.19 25.06
N GLN A 400 2.22 -2.58 23.90
CA GLN A 400 1.95 -3.31 22.66
C GLN A 400 3.13 -4.22 22.25
N THR A 401 2.76 -5.36 21.65
CA THR A 401 3.65 -6.44 21.24
C THR A 401 3.73 -6.61 19.72
N ASP A 402 2.76 -6.08 18.99
CA ASP A 402 2.76 -6.06 17.52
C ASP A 402 3.52 -4.81 17.03
N ILE A 403 4.51 -5.02 16.15
CA ILE A 403 5.36 -3.94 15.63
C ILE A 403 4.54 -2.82 14.95
N LYS A 404 3.54 -3.15 14.14
CA LYS A 404 2.71 -2.17 13.43
C LYS A 404 1.78 -1.44 14.39
N LYS A 405 1.20 -2.14 15.37
CA LYS A 405 0.34 -1.50 16.38
C LYS A 405 1.12 -0.54 17.28
N VAL A 406 2.36 -0.84 17.65
CA VAL A 406 3.22 0.13 18.37
C VAL A 406 3.43 1.38 17.52
N LEU A 407 3.68 1.22 16.21
CA LEU A 407 3.84 2.35 15.27
C LEU A 407 2.53 3.14 15.07
N ALA A 408 1.37 2.48 15.06
CA ALA A 408 0.07 3.14 14.97
C ALA A 408 -0.24 3.98 16.21
N TYR A 409 -0.08 3.43 17.42
CA TYR A 409 -0.31 4.18 18.65
C TYR A 409 0.67 5.33 18.84
N SER A 410 1.92 5.18 18.39
CA SER A 410 2.83 6.32 18.39
C SER A 410 2.37 7.42 17.41
N THR A 411 1.71 7.09 16.30
CA THR A 411 1.07 8.11 15.43
C THR A 411 -0.09 8.81 16.13
N VAL A 412 -0.97 8.06 16.81
CA VAL A 412 -2.04 8.65 17.65
C VAL A 412 -1.45 9.65 18.65
N SER A 413 -0.35 9.26 19.31
CA SER A 413 0.30 10.11 20.30
C SER A 413 0.88 11.39 19.68
N GLN A 414 1.57 11.29 18.54
CA GLN A 414 2.14 12.46 17.84
C GLN A 414 1.05 13.41 17.31
N LEU A 415 -0.07 12.89 16.82
CA LEU A 415 -1.21 13.74 16.46
C LEU A 415 -1.76 14.47 17.68
N GLY A 416 -1.79 13.83 18.85
CA GLY A 416 -2.11 14.50 20.11
C GLY A 416 -1.24 15.74 20.36
N PHE A 417 0.08 15.65 20.14
CA PHE A 417 0.98 16.83 20.19
C PHE A 417 0.60 17.90 19.17
N MET A 418 0.30 17.52 17.94
CA MET A 418 -0.11 18.47 16.90
C MET A 418 -1.42 19.19 17.25
N PHE A 419 -2.40 18.48 17.81
CA PHE A 419 -3.66 19.08 18.28
C PHE A 419 -3.46 19.97 19.50
N MET A 420 -2.53 19.66 20.40
CA MET A 420 -2.14 20.57 21.48
C MET A 420 -1.62 21.92 20.92
N ALA A 421 -0.76 21.88 19.89
CA ALA A 421 -0.27 23.10 19.23
C ALA A 421 -1.40 23.92 18.59
N VAL A 422 -2.35 23.26 17.91
CA VAL A 422 -3.51 23.96 17.33
C VAL A 422 -4.38 24.57 18.43
N GLY A 423 -4.60 23.87 19.55
CA GLY A 423 -5.40 24.36 20.67
C GLY A 423 -4.84 25.61 21.36
N VAL A 424 -3.51 25.81 21.34
CA VAL A 424 -2.87 27.06 21.82
C VAL A 424 -2.67 28.10 20.71
N GLY A 425 -3.16 27.85 19.50
CA GLY A 425 -3.03 28.76 18.34
C GLY A 425 -1.68 28.71 17.63
N ALA A 426 -0.80 27.77 17.97
CA ALA A 426 0.50 27.55 17.33
C ALA A 426 0.39 26.63 16.10
N THR A 427 -0.56 26.92 15.22
CA THR A 427 -0.93 26.07 14.07
C THR A 427 0.24 25.80 13.11
N HIS A 428 1.11 26.79 12.92
CA HIS A 428 2.31 26.65 12.08
C HIS A 428 3.26 25.55 12.60
N LEU A 429 3.41 25.41 13.93
CA LEU A 429 4.22 24.36 14.54
C LEU A 429 3.58 22.98 14.36
N ALA A 430 2.25 22.90 14.41
CA ALA A 430 1.53 21.65 14.13
C ALA A 430 1.80 21.17 12.69
N ILE A 431 1.70 22.06 11.70
CA ILE A 431 1.96 21.72 10.29
C ILE A 431 3.44 21.40 10.04
N PHE A 432 4.36 22.15 10.66
CA PHE A 432 5.78 21.81 10.59
C PHE A 432 6.03 20.39 11.15
N HIS A 433 5.42 20.06 12.28
CA HIS A 433 5.53 18.72 12.83
C HIS A 433 4.89 17.66 11.93
N VAL A 434 3.76 17.92 11.25
CA VAL A 434 3.19 17.00 10.24
C VAL A 434 4.21 16.61 9.17
N VAL A 435 4.95 17.59 8.64
CA VAL A 435 5.94 17.35 7.57
C VAL A 435 7.07 16.47 8.09
N THR A 436 7.68 16.84 9.22
CA THR A 436 8.76 16.03 9.81
C THR A 436 8.28 14.63 10.20
N HIS A 437 7.05 14.54 10.74
CA HIS A 437 6.39 13.29 11.09
C HIS A 437 6.18 12.37 9.90
N ALA A 438 5.77 12.91 8.76
CA ALA A 438 5.61 12.13 7.55
C ALA A 438 6.93 11.43 7.16
N PHE A 439 8.07 12.13 7.25
CA PHE A 439 9.38 11.56 6.93
C PHE A 439 9.75 10.39 7.85
N PHE A 440 9.78 10.63 9.17
CA PHE A 440 10.21 9.59 10.11
C PHE A 440 9.18 8.47 10.28
N LYS A 441 7.88 8.72 10.11
CA LYS A 441 6.86 7.66 10.15
C LYS A 441 6.84 6.80 8.91
N ALA A 442 6.96 7.39 7.72
CA ALA A 442 7.09 6.60 6.50
C ALA A 442 8.33 5.71 6.58
N CYS A 443 9.46 6.24 7.07
CA CYS A 443 10.68 5.46 7.34
C CYS A 443 10.39 4.29 8.30
N PHE A 444 9.73 4.55 9.43
CA PHE A 444 9.38 3.53 10.42
C PHE A 444 8.50 2.42 9.85
N PHE A 445 7.41 2.78 9.17
CA PHE A 445 6.47 1.79 8.64
C PHE A 445 7.11 0.96 7.54
N LEU A 446 7.84 1.58 6.60
CA LEU A 446 8.53 0.84 5.55
C LEU A 446 9.65 -0.05 6.13
N ALA A 447 10.38 0.41 7.15
CA ALA A 447 11.43 -0.39 7.77
C ALA A 447 10.82 -1.59 8.52
N SER A 448 9.69 -1.37 9.22
CA SER A 448 8.92 -2.47 9.81
C SER A 448 8.39 -3.44 8.75
N GLY A 449 7.99 -2.93 7.58
CA GLY A 449 7.55 -3.76 6.45
C GLY A 449 8.65 -4.66 5.92
N SER A 450 9.87 -4.13 5.80
CA SER A 450 11.04 -4.92 5.43
C SER A 450 11.33 -6.02 6.48
N VAL A 451 11.28 -5.69 7.78
CA VAL A 451 11.42 -6.70 8.85
C VAL A 451 10.35 -7.79 8.78
N ILE A 452 9.07 -7.40 8.64
CA ILE A 452 7.95 -8.35 8.56
C ILE A 452 8.09 -9.26 7.34
N HIS A 453 8.47 -8.69 6.19
CA HIS A 453 8.67 -9.45 4.96
C HIS A 453 9.81 -10.48 5.12
N SER A 454 10.95 -10.07 5.67
CA SER A 454 12.10 -10.96 5.89
C SER A 454 11.88 -12.00 6.97
N LEU A 455 10.82 -11.87 7.78
CA LEU A 455 10.39 -12.84 8.81
C LEU A 455 9.09 -13.56 8.44
N ASN A 456 8.78 -13.73 7.15
CA ASN A 456 7.63 -14.50 6.67
C ASN A 456 6.28 -14.04 7.25
N GLY A 457 6.12 -12.73 7.47
CA GLY A 457 4.88 -12.14 8.00
C GLY A 457 4.80 -12.05 9.52
N GLU A 458 5.85 -12.40 10.27
CA GLU A 458 5.87 -12.28 11.73
C GLU A 458 5.85 -10.80 12.16
N GLN A 459 4.94 -10.46 13.07
CA GLN A 459 4.69 -9.09 13.56
C GLN A 459 4.92 -8.94 15.07
N ASP A 460 4.99 -10.06 15.80
CA ASP A 460 5.22 -10.08 17.24
C ASP A 460 6.70 -9.82 17.57
N VAL A 461 6.97 -8.67 18.19
CA VAL A 461 8.33 -8.23 18.55
C VAL A 461 9.02 -9.17 19.54
N ARG A 462 8.26 -10.03 20.24
CA ARG A 462 8.80 -11.03 21.17
C ARG A 462 9.50 -12.19 20.46
N LYS A 463 9.17 -12.43 19.19
CA LYS A 463 9.79 -13.48 18.36
C LYS A 463 10.90 -12.96 17.45
N MET A 464 11.11 -11.65 17.43
CA MET A 464 12.17 -10.97 16.69
C MET A 464 13.47 -10.90 17.52
N GLY A 465 14.47 -10.14 17.08
CA GLY A 465 15.72 -9.91 17.80
C GLY A 465 16.94 -10.23 16.95
N GLY A 466 18.07 -9.57 17.19
CA GLY A 466 19.34 -9.84 16.50
C GLY A 466 19.41 -9.42 15.02
N LEU A 467 18.39 -8.74 14.48
CA LEU A 467 18.32 -8.34 13.07
C LEU A 467 19.36 -7.29 12.65
N TRP A 468 20.05 -6.62 13.58
CA TRP A 468 21.08 -5.63 13.23
C TRP A 468 22.20 -6.20 12.34
N ARG A 469 22.52 -7.49 12.51
CA ARG A 469 23.59 -8.16 11.72
C ARG A 469 23.11 -8.56 10.32
N GLU A 470 21.85 -8.98 10.23
CA GLU A 470 21.27 -9.55 9.02
C GLU A 470 20.68 -8.46 8.10
N MET A 471 20.16 -7.37 8.69
CA MET A 471 19.52 -6.26 7.98
C MET A 471 20.05 -4.88 8.48
N PRO A 472 21.34 -4.57 8.24
CA PRO A 472 21.99 -3.41 8.85
C PRO A 472 21.45 -2.07 8.37
N ILE A 473 21.03 -1.95 7.10
CA ILE A 473 20.54 -0.68 6.55
C ILE A 473 19.14 -0.37 7.09
N THR A 474 18.28 -1.37 7.13
CA THR A 474 16.93 -1.33 7.71
C THR A 474 17.01 -1.02 9.20
N ALA A 475 17.95 -1.65 9.91
CA ALA A 475 18.19 -1.39 11.33
C ALA A 475 18.67 0.06 11.56
N ALA A 476 19.59 0.57 10.74
CA ALA A 476 20.06 1.95 10.82
C ALA A 476 18.94 2.95 10.51
N ALA A 477 18.15 2.72 9.46
CA ALA A 477 17.01 3.56 9.10
C ALA A 477 15.94 3.59 10.21
N PHE A 478 15.60 2.42 10.76
CA PHE A 478 14.67 2.30 11.89
C PHE A 478 15.21 2.99 13.15
N PHE A 479 16.52 2.91 13.40
CA PHE A 479 17.17 3.60 14.51
C PHE A 479 17.10 5.11 14.35
N VAL A 480 17.43 5.63 13.17
CA VAL A 480 17.34 7.06 12.85
C VAL A 480 15.90 7.58 13.00
N ALA A 481 14.92 6.82 12.48
CA ALA A 481 13.50 7.15 12.66
C ALA A 481 13.10 7.15 14.15
N SER A 482 13.64 6.22 14.94
CA SER A 482 13.43 6.15 16.40
C SER A 482 14.00 7.35 17.14
N LEU A 483 15.20 7.81 16.77
CA LEU A 483 15.80 9.02 17.35
C LEU A 483 15.01 10.27 16.98
N SER A 484 14.54 10.36 15.72
CA SER A 484 13.72 11.48 15.26
C SER A 484 12.38 11.54 15.98
N LEU A 485 11.66 10.43 16.10
CA LEU A 485 10.42 10.36 16.89
C LEU A 485 10.65 10.66 18.39
N ALA A 486 11.76 10.18 18.96
CA ALA A 486 12.16 10.47 20.33
C ALA A 486 12.48 11.96 20.55
N GLY A 487 12.76 12.74 19.50
CA GLY A 487 13.12 14.15 19.59
C GLY A 487 14.54 14.36 20.11
N ILE A 488 15.46 13.46 19.75
CA ILE A 488 16.87 13.59 20.13
C ILE A 488 17.50 14.76 19.37
N PRO A 489 18.37 15.58 20.01
CA PRO A 489 19.03 16.71 19.34
C PRO A 489 19.61 16.34 17.98
N LEU A 490 19.57 17.30 17.04
CA LEU A 490 20.02 17.18 15.64
C LEU A 490 19.10 16.37 14.70
N THR A 491 17.97 15.85 15.20
CA THR A 491 16.97 15.16 14.35
C THR A 491 15.81 16.08 13.98
N ALA A 492 15.04 15.72 12.94
CA ALA A 492 13.91 16.53 12.50
C ALA A 492 12.83 16.67 13.60
N GLY A 493 12.55 15.60 14.33
CA GLY A 493 11.55 15.62 15.40
C GLY A 493 11.95 16.45 16.62
N PHE A 494 13.25 16.71 16.86
CA PHE A 494 13.67 17.63 17.92
C PHE A 494 13.15 19.04 17.66
N PHE A 495 13.44 19.59 16.47
CA PHE A 495 13.02 20.94 16.11
C PHE A 495 11.51 21.12 16.10
N SER A 496 10.77 20.14 15.57
CA SER A 496 9.32 20.27 15.42
C SER A 496 8.55 19.96 16.69
N LYS A 497 8.89 18.89 17.42
CA LYS A 497 8.17 18.48 18.63
C LYS A 497 8.47 19.41 19.80
N ASP A 498 9.73 19.80 20.00
CA ASP A 498 10.07 20.69 21.12
C ASP A 498 9.45 22.07 20.93
N ALA A 499 9.37 22.58 19.70
CA ALA A 499 8.67 23.83 19.42
C ALA A 499 7.20 23.77 19.86
N ILE A 500 6.50 22.66 19.57
CA ILE A 500 5.13 22.44 20.06
C ILE A 500 5.07 22.48 21.59
N VAL A 501 5.96 21.76 22.26
CA VAL A 501 5.95 21.68 23.72
C VAL A 501 6.27 23.04 24.35
N VAL A 502 7.28 23.76 23.84
CA VAL A 502 7.64 25.11 24.27
C VAL A 502 6.47 26.09 24.09
N SER A 503 5.68 25.96 23.01
CA SER A 503 4.51 26.82 22.79
C SER A 503 3.45 26.70 23.89
N LEU A 504 3.34 25.55 24.56
CA LEU A 504 2.44 25.37 25.70
C LEU A 504 2.89 26.22 26.90
N PHE A 505 4.19 26.26 27.16
CA PHE A 505 4.76 27.09 28.22
C PHE A 505 4.61 28.58 27.88
N ALA A 506 4.90 28.97 26.64
CA ALA A 506 4.74 30.33 26.16
C ALA A 506 3.30 30.84 26.30
N SER A 507 2.31 29.97 26.09
CA SER A 507 0.88 30.28 26.25
C SER A 507 0.36 30.12 27.69
N ASN A 508 1.25 30.11 28.70
CA ASN A 508 0.93 29.99 30.14
C ASN A 508 0.28 28.66 30.57
N TYR A 509 0.38 27.59 29.77
CA TYR A 509 -0.09 26.25 30.12
C TYR A 509 1.04 25.39 30.73
N THR A 510 1.71 25.91 31.76
CA THR A 510 2.89 25.29 32.40
C THR A 510 2.66 23.85 32.87
N LEU A 511 1.48 23.55 33.40
CA LEU A 511 1.14 22.19 33.82
C LEU A 511 1.07 21.23 32.62
N LEU A 512 0.43 21.65 31.53
CA LEU A 512 0.30 20.85 30.31
C LEU A 512 1.66 20.68 29.62
N TYR A 513 2.51 21.70 29.64
CA TYR A 513 3.92 21.60 29.24
C TYR A 513 4.61 20.47 30.01
N GLY A 514 4.54 20.47 31.35
CA GLY A 514 5.18 19.44 32.18
C GLY A 514 4.72 18.02 31.83
N ILE A 515 3.41 17.84 31.62
CA ILE A 515 2.86 16.54 31.21
C ILE A 515 3.31 16.17 29.80
N ALA A 516 3.29 17.11 28.85
CA ALA A 516 3.72 16.87 27.46
C ALA A 516 5.19 16.45 27.38
N VAL A 517 6.08 17.05 28.19
CA VAL A 517 7.48 16.64 28.30
C VAL A 517 7.62 15.21 28.83
N ILE A 518 6.83 14.82 29.84
CA ILE A 518 6.81 13.44 30.35
C ILE A 518 6.35 12.46 29.26
N VAL A 519 5.31 12.81 28.49
CA VAL A 519 4.82 12.01 27.37
C VAL A 519 5.87 11.91 26.25
N ALA A 520 6.66 12.96 26.01
CA ALA A 520 7.78 12.92 25.09
C ALA A 520 8.88 11.95 25.58
N GLY A 521 9.15 11.91 26.88
CA GLY A 521 10.02 10.91 27.50
C GLY A 521 9.49 9.48 27.34
N LEU A 522 8.18 9.26 27.53
CA LEU A 522 7.54 7.96 27.29
C LEU A 522 7.64 7.55 25.80
N THR A 523 7.56 8.52 24.89
CA THR A 523 7.78 8.33 23.45
C THR A 523 9.18 7.85 23.15
N ALA A 524 10.20 8.49 23.74
CA ALA A 524 11.57 8.02 23.64
C ALA A 524 11.74 6.60 24.21
N ALA A 525 11.09 6.30 25.34
CA ALA A 525 11.17 5.01 26.00
C ALA A 525 10.56 3.86 25.18
N TYR A 526 9.33 3.98 24.67
CA TYR A 526 8.74 2.90 23.85
C TYR A 526 9.46 2.75 22.50
N SER A 527 9.97 3.85 21.92
CA SER A 527 10.66 3.82 20.62
C SER A 527 11.99 3.08 20.74
N MET A 528 12.79 3.40 21.77
CA MET A 528 14.04 2.67 22.04
C MET A 528 13.76 1.22 22.44
N LYS A 529 12.74 0.97 23.27
CA LYS A 529 12.33 -0.40 23.63
C LYS A 529 12.03 -1.23 22.38
N LEU A 530 11.28 -0.67 21.43
CA LEU A 530 10.93 -1.35 20.17
C LEU A 530 12.19 -1.68 19.36
N PHE A 531 13.06 -0.69 19.13
CA PHE A 531 14.30 -0.88 18.40
C PHE A 531 15.18 -1.99 19.00
N VAL A 532 15.37 -1.97 20.32
CA VAL A 532 16.20 -2.97 21.02
C VAL A 532 15.59 -4.38 20.93
N LEU A 533 14.27 -4.51 21.05
CA LEU A 533 13.61 -5.82 20.96
C LEU A 533 13.71 -6.45 19.55
N VAL A 534 13.61 -5.62 18.51
CA VAL A 534 13.61 -6.06 17.10
C VAL A 534 15.03 -6.32 16.59
N PHE A 535 15.97 -5.40 16.80
CA PHE A 535 17.27 -5.42 16.12
C PHE A 535 18.44 -5.89 17.00
N MET A 536 18.37 -5.70 18.31
CA MET A 536 19.46 -6.08 19.22
C MET A 536 19.24 -7.46 19.84
N GLY A 537 20.25 -7.94 20.59
CA GLY A 537 20.19 -9.23 21.27
C GLY A 537 20.53 -10.41 20.35
N LYS A 538 20.06 -11.60 20.74
CA LYS A 538 20.23 -12.83 19.95
C LYS A 538 18.98 -13.07 19.08
N PRO A 539 19.13 -13.69 17.90
CA PRO A 539 18.01 -14.19 17.12
C PRO A 539 17.10 -15.09 17.97
N ARG A 540 15.79 -14.81 17.96
CA ARG A 540 14.78 -15.59 18.71
C ARG A 540 13.95 -16.53 17.82
N SER A 541 14.03 -16.39 16.50
CA SER A 541 13.44 -17.32 15.53
C SER A 541 14.48 -17.76 14.51
N LYS A 542 14.22 -18.88 13.83
CA LYS A 542 15.08 -19.36 12.74
C LYS A 542 15.02 -18.44 11.53
N ASP A 543 13.86 -17.82 11.27
CA ASP A 543 13.66 -16.90 10.16
C ASP A 543 14.59 -15.68 10.24
N VAL A 544 14.93 -15.21 11.44
CA VAL A 544 15.90 -14.12 11.64
C VAL A 544 17.25 -14.44 10.98
N LEU A 545 17.72 -15.67 11.07
CA LEU A 545 19.03 -16.07 10.52
C LEU A 545 19.07 -16.11 8.99
N HIS A 546 17.89 -16.03 8.36
CA HIS A 546 17.73 -15.99 6.90
C HIS A 546 17.16 -14.65 6.41
N ALA A 547 17.03 -13.67 7.32
CA ALA A 547 16.58 -12.35 6.98
C ALA A 547 17.62 -11.68 6.07
N HIS A 548 17.14 -11.03 5.01
CA HIS A 548 17.98 -10.31 4.06
C HIS A 548 17.27 -9.02 3.64
N GLU A 549 18.03 -8.09 3.09
CA GLU A 549 17.53 -6.81 2.59
C GLU A 549 17.30 -6.89 1.08
N SER A 550 16.16 -6.36 0.61
CA SER A 550 15.92 -6.12 -0.80
C SER A 550 16.25 -4.66 -1.14
N TRP A 551 16.99 -4.46 -2.22
CA TRP A 551 17.36 -3.12 -2.71
C TRP A 551 16.15 -2.24 -3.01
N VAL A 552 15.04 -2.88 -3.43
CA VAL A 552 13.76 -2.23 -3.71
C VAL A 552 13.19 -1.52 -2.48
N MET A 553 13.35 -2.14 -1.31
CA MET A 553 12.90 -1.57 -0.03
C MET A 553 13.96 -0.63 0.56
N THR A 554 15.25 -0.92 0.31
CA THR A 554 16.37 -0.23 0.96
C THR A 554 16.54 1.22 0.50
N LEU A 555 16.45 1.50 -0.80
CA LEU A 555 16.65 2.87 -1.31
C LEU A 555 15.63 3.89 -0.77
N PRO A 556 14.30 3.62 -0.79
CA PRO A 556 13.32 4.48 -0.15
C PRO A 556 13.60 4.70 1.35
N LEU A 557 14.05 3.67 2.06
CA LEU A 557 14.40 3.77 3.48
C LEU A 557 15.55 4.73 3.73
N VAL A 558 16.60 4.67 2.92
CA VAL A 558 17.76 5.57 3.04
C VAL A 558 17.34 7.01 2.79
N ILE A 559 16.54 7.28 1.75
CA ILE A 559 16.03 8.62 1.46
C ILE A 559 15.20 9.15 2.63
N LEU A 560 14.27 8.35 3.15
CA LEU A 560 13.41 8.75 4.27
C LEU A 560 14.20 8.90 5.59
N ALA A 561 15.23 8.10 5.82
CA ALA A 561 16.11 8.24 6.97
C ALA A 561 16.91 9.55 6.90
N LEU A 562 17.41 9.93 5.72
CA LEU A 562 18.07 11.23 5.51
C LEU A 562 17.09 12.38 5.78
N LEU A 563 15.84 12.28 5.30
CA LEU A 563 14.79 13.27 5.59
C LEU A 563 14.39 13.29 7.07
N ALA A 564 14.44 12.17 7.79
CA ALA A 564 14.17 12.12 9.23
C ALA A 564 15.26 12.82 10.07
N VAL A 565 16.47 12.98 9.53
CA VAL A 565 17.57 13.76 10.15
C VAL A 565 17.49 15.22 9.71
N PHE A 566 17.59 15.46 8.40
CA PHE A 566 17.78 16.79 7.84
C PHE A 566 16.48 17.53 7.54
N GLY A 567 15.34 16.84 7.51
CA GLY A 567 14.05 17.44 7.21
C GLY A 567 13.60 18.48 8.24
N GLY A 568 14.19 18.53 9.44
CA GLY A 568 13.95 19.60 10.41
C GLY A 568 14.57 20.94 10.03
N LEU A 569 15.59 20.93 9.15
CA LEU A 569 16.28 22.15 8.71
C LEU A 569 15.35 23.09 7.92
N ILE A 570 14.24 22.59 7.39
CA ILE A 570 13.26 23.39 6.64
C ILE A 570 12.51 24.39 7.53
N GLY A 571 12.41 24.12 8.84
CA GLY A 571 11.61 24.88 9.80
C GLY A 571 12.36 25.13 11.10
N LEU A 572 13.62 25.53 10.98
CA LEU A 572 14.43 25.90 12.14
C LEU A 572 13.76 27.04 12.92
N PRO A 573 13.75 27.00 14.27
CA PRO A 573 13.18 28.06 15.08
C PRO A 573 13.97 29.37 14.91
N GLU A 574 13.32 30.50 15.19
CA GLU A 574 13.92 31.85 15.11
C GLU A 574 15.20 31.98 15.97
N THR A 575 15.36 31.14 16.99
CA THR A 575 16.59 31.01 17.81
C THR A 575 17.82 30.52 17.06
N VAL A 576 17.64 29.83 15.92
CA VAL A 576 18.71 29.19 15.15
C VAL A 576 18.93 29.91 13.82
N THR A 577 17.87 30.40 13.17
CA THR A 577 17.96 31.16 11.91
C THR A 577 16.85 32.21 11.81
N GLU A 578 17.20 33.44 11.41
CA GLU A 578 16.23 34.56 11.24
C GLU A 578 15.23 34.35 10.09
N SER A 579 15.47 33.41 9.17
CA SER A 579 14.61 33.16 8.01
C SER A 579 14.23 31.69 7.87
N SER A 580 12.98 31.34 8.20
CA SER A 580 12.39 30.04 7.88
C SER A 580 11.79 30.05 6.47
N PHE A 581 12.59 30.38 5.45
CA PHE A 581 12.13 30.63 4.06
C PHE A 581 11.21 29.54 3.51
N ILE A 582 11.46 28.26 3.82
CA ILE A 582 10.66 27.14 3.31
C ILE A 582 9.33 27.01 4.05
N VAL A 583 9.29 27.14 5.38
CA VAL A 583 8.04 27.13 6.15
C VAL A 583 7.20 28.36 5.82
N ASP A 584 7.81 29.54 5.70
CA ASP A 584 7.11 30.76 5.31
C ASP A 584 6.56 30.68 3.89
N TRP A 585 7.26 30.02 2.96
CA TRP A 585 6.77 29.73 1.62
C TRP A 585 5.63 28.70 1.62
N LEU A 586 5.76 27.62 2.41
CA LEU A 586 4.77 26.53 2.49
C LEU A 586 3.46 26.97 3.19
N LEU A 587 3.55 27.90 4.14
CA LEU A 587 2.44 28.43 4.92
C LEU A 587 1.86 29.75 4.37
N LYS A 588 2.48 30.37 3.36
CA LYS A 588 2.05 31.67 2.82
C LYS A 588 0.64 31.58 2.23
N GLY A 589 -0.34 32.18 2.93
CA GLY A 589 -1.76 32.18 2.53
C GLY A 589 -2.51 30.88 2.82
N SER A 590 -1.79 29.82 3.20
CA SER A 590 -2.32 28.48 3.46
C SER A 590 -2.61 28.21 4.93
N VAL A 591 -2.06 28.93 5.91
CA VAL A 591 -2.40 28.74 7.34
C VAL A 591 -2.36 30.07 8.10
N PHE A 592 -3.32 30.29 9.01
CA PHE A 592 -3.31 31.46 9.88
C PHE A 592 -2.21 31.33 10.95
N VAL A 593 -1.31 32.32 11.00
CA VAL A 593 -0.32 32.47 12.06
C VAL A 593 -0.86 33.47 13.05
N ASN A 594 -1.07 33.06 14.30
CA ASN A 594 -1.59 33.96 15.34
C ASN A 594 -0.50 34.99 15.73
N PRO A 595 -0.71 36.30 15.45
CA PRO A 595 0.27 37.34 15.75
C PRO A 595 0.45 37.59 17.26
N ASN A 596 -0.48 37.11 18.09
CA ASN A 596 -0.43 37.25 19.55
C ASN A 596 0.25 36.05 20.25
N THR A 597 1.00 35.24 19.50
CA THR A 597 1.80 34.16 20.12
C THR A 597 2.89 34.78 21.00
N HIS A 598 2.88 34.45 22.29
CA HIS A 598 3.88 34.94 23.23
C HIS A 598 5.27 34.46 22.81
N LYS A 599 6.15 35.38 22.41
CA LYS A 599 7.54 35.07 22.11
C LYS A 599 8.33 34.98 23.42
N LEU A 600 9.03 33.87 23.63
CA LEU A 600 9.93 33.70 24.77
C LEU A 600 11.30 34.33 24.46
N SER A 601 12.08 34.60 25.50
CA SER A 601 13.49 34.96 25.29
C SER A 601 14.25 33.77 24.72
N HIS A 602 15.23 34.01 23.83
CA HIS A 602 16.06 32.94 23.28
C HIS A 602 16.73 32.08 24.37
N SER A 603 17.14 32.68 25.51
CA SER A 603 17.66 31.95 26.65
C SER A 603 16.65 31.00 27.29
N SER A 604 15.38 31.39 27.38
CA SER A 604 14.31 30.55 27.90
C SER A 604 13.99 29.39 26.96
N GLU A 605 13.98 29.63 25.65
CA GLU A 605 13.74 28.58 24.65
C GLU A 605 14.83 27.50 24.71
N TRP A 606 16.11 27.90 24.68
CA TRP A 606 17.23 26.95 24.80
C TRP A 606 17.19 26.16 26.10
N PHE A 607 16.83 26.80 27.22
CA PHE A 607 16.67 26.11 28.49
C PHE A 607 15.57 25.04 28.43
N LEU A 608 14.39 25.38 27.92
CA LEU A 608 13.25 24.46 27.82
C LEU A 608 13.51 23.29 26.85
N MET A 609 14.19 23.55 25.73
CA MET A 609 14.64 22.51 24.79
C MET A 609 15.68 21.58 25.43
N GLY A 610 16.59 22.14 26.24
CA GLY A 610 17.54 21.36 27.04
C GLY A 610 16.85 20.41 28.03
N VAL A 611 15.82 20.90 28.74
CA VAL A 611 15.00 20.08 29.65
C VAL A 611 14.30 18.94 28.90
N SER A 612 13.67 19.24 27.76
CA SER A 612 13.02 18.22 26.90
C SER A 612 14.02 17.14 26.45
N SER A 613 15.21 17.57 26.01
CA SER A 613 16.29 16.68 25.57
C SER A 613 16.78 15.74 26.68
N ILE A 614 16.97 16.26 27.90
CA ILE A 614 17.36 15.45 29.07
C ILE A 614 16.31 14.38 29.34
N ILE A 615 15.03 14.75 29.31
CA ILE A 615 13.93 13.80 29.56
C ILE A 615 13.81 12.77 28.45
N ALA A 616 14.01 13.16 27.19
CA ALA A 616 14.09 12.22 26.07
C ALA A 616 15.24 11.21 26.25
N ILE A 617 16.43 11.66 26.66
CA ILE A 617 17.59 10.79 26.95
C ILE A 617 17.28 9.82 28.10
N ILE A 618 16.68 10.30 29.18
CA ILE A 618 16.23 9.43 30.29
C ILE A 618 15.24 8.38 29.78
N GLY A 619 14.28 8.79 28.94
CA GLY A 619 13.34 7.88 28.29
C GLY A 619 14.05 6.80 27.47
N VAL A 620 15.02 7.18 26.63
CA VAL A 620 15.85 6.24 25.86
C VAL A 620 16.55 5.22 26.78
N ILE A 621 17.17 5.69 27.87
CA ILE A 621 17.87 4.82 28.83
C ILE A 621 16.89 3.83 29.48
N ILE A 622 15.72 4.30 29.91
CA ILE A 622 14.67 3.45 30.50
C ILE A 622 14.19 2.40 29.49
N GLY A 623 13.90 2.81 28.25
CA GLY A 623 13.48 1.91 27.18
C GLY A 623 14.50 0.82 26.90
N TYR A 624 15.78 1.20 26.81
CA TYR A 624 16.90 0.27 26.64
C TYR A 624 17.01 -0.71 27.82
N ALA A 625 16.98 -0.22 29.06
CA ALA A 625 17.10 -1.06 30.25
C ALA A 625 15.98 -2.10 30.35
N ILE A 626 14.73 -1.69 30.08
CA ILE A 626 13.57 -2.58 30.11
C ILE A 626 13.65 -3.63 29.01
N ALA A 627 14.00 -3.23 27.79
CA ALA A 627 14.15 -4.16 26.67
C ALA A 627 15.28 -5.16 26.94
N LYS A 628 16.45 -4.70 27.40
CA LYS A 628 17.60 -5.56 27.74
C LYS A 628 17.27 -6.59 28.81
N LYS A 629 16.51 -6.20 29.85
CA LYS A 629 16.04 -7.14 30.87
C LYS A 629 15.20 -8.26 30.27
N ARG A 630 14.29 -7.93 29.34
CA ARG A 630 13.48 -8.93 28.61
C ARG A 630 14.33 -9.86 27.74
N ILE A 631 15.31 -9.33 27.00
CA ILE A 631 16.23 -10.15 26.19
C ILE A 631 16.96 -11.20 27.05
N ASN A 632 17.35 -10.82 28.27
CA ASN A 632 18.08 -11.72 29.17
C ASN A 632 17.20 -12.81 29.81
N THR A 633 15.90 -12.57 29.99
CA THR A 633 14.96 -13.56 30.54
C THR A 633 14.49 -14.59 29.52
N ASP A 634 14.53 -14.31 28.22
CA ASP A 634 14.11 -15.24 27.16
C ASP A 634 15.18 -16.32 26.83
N ARG A 635 16.09 -16.63 27.75
CA ARG A 635 16.99 -17.79 27.63
C ARG A 635 16.19 -19.06 27.95
N VAL A 636 15.58 -19.65 26.92
CA VAL A 636 15.15 -21.05 26.90
C VAL A 636 16.04 -21.81 25.92
#